data_AF-A0A350JFL1-F1
#
_entry.id   AF-A0A350JFL1-F1
#
_cell.length_a   1.000
_cell.length_b   1.000
_cell.length_c   1.000
_cell.angle_alpha   90.00
_cell.angle_beta   90.00
_cell.angle_gamma   90.00
#
_symmetry.space_group_name_H-M   'P 1'
#
loop_
_entity.id
_entity.type
_entity.pdbx_description
1 polymer ?
#
loop_
_entity_poly.entity_id
_entity_poly.type
_entity_poly.pdbx_seq_one_letter_code
_entity_poly.pdbx_strand_id
1 'polypeptide(L)'
;MFEIFQWKLENLPAITNDAYSIWEDELPYVFYYLEKVYYNSNLPYWISEESWEGVINRYDWIFNDNGKTNGLKRWVEEEMVKFDGEDSFEKFRSFVHHVNGTYDIVQKLPDSEELLPLIDYIANRRIDEVNLTVLYDKLLKHLAIEYELVFARNRYEGEVDAMSISGGQFTNVGLRIQDNEGGFHYLFPSKRYSNWLLGEVPYYLQGTKAMFLRFESRNENKASASFGVLPKNSLADNTIQTDISAHLDLESLKATYEIRLKLAGIFSSNTRRVLLEYSEADNIDELEEDLFGVDLQEMTIDSIWIASINKSFPFSCVVRIKASQPRALKKVGDGVYSLRLAEMFLHDLLVDYEDERLLALVPPGYFRQMTRVPLHGEGLLFQNTESNQYSHQNTVGKCGLQLDESTSGILIAASQYAIATNKIPAEAYHELKELNDLVKSHRDLEVLFRISK
;
A
#
# COMPACT_ATOMS: atom_id res chain seq x y z
N MET A 1 10.73 4.30 -48.69
CA MET A 1 10.67 2.83 -48.63
C MET A 1 10.16 2.51 -47.24
N PHE A 2 8.99 1.91 -47.09
CA PHE A 2 8.48 1.52 -45.78
C PHE A 2 9.10 0.17 -45.45
N GLU A 3 9.91 0.09 -44.40
CA GLU A 3 10.31 -1.19 -43.84
C GLU A 3 9.09 -1.76 -43.11
N ILE A 4 8.63 -2.93 -43.54
CA ILE A 4 7.52 -3.64 -42.89
C ILE A 4 8.16 -4.64 -41.94
N PHE A 5 7.97 -4.41 -40.65
CA PHE A 5 8.30 -5.39 -39.61
C PHE A 5 7.07 -6.25 -39.34
N GLN A 6 7.22 -7.57 -39.44
CA GLN A 6 6.14 -8.52 -39.20
C GLN A 6 6.55 -9.54 -38.15
N TRP A 7 5.74 -9.64 -37.10
CA TRP A 7 5.85 -10.68 -36.08
C TRP A 7 4.65 -11.61 -36.18
N LYS A 8 4.87 -12.91 -35.93
CA LYS A 8 3.81 -13.92 -35.85
C LYS A 8 3.97 -14.67 -34.54
N LEU A 9 2.99 -14.51 -33.66
CA LEU A 9 2.87 -15.27 -32.42
C LEU A 9 1.74 -16.29 -32.63
N GLU A 10 2.02 -17.56 -32.41
CA GLU A 10 1.08 -18.65 -32.61
C GLU A 10 0.87 -19.42 -31.31
N ASN A 11 -0.34 -19.96 -31.12
CA ASN A 11 -0.69 -20.81 -29.97
C ASN A 11 -0.45 -20.13 -28.61
N LEU A 12 -0.67 -18.82 -28.52
CA LEU A 12 -0.60 -18.12 -27.24
C LEU A 12 -1.71 -18.64 -26.31
N PRO A 13 -1.39 -18.91 -25.04
CA PRO A 13 -2.41 -19.30 -24.07
C PRO A 13 -3.38 -18.13 -23.81
N ALA A 14 -4.65 -18.46 -23.56
CA ALA A 14 -5.63 -17.45 -23.17
C ALA A 14 -5.40 -17.06 -21.71
N ILE A 15 -5.17 -15.77 -21.45
CA ILE A 15 -5.16 -15.21 -20.10
C ILE A 15 -6.60 -14.91 -19.74
N THR A 16 -7.19 -15.67 -18.82
CA THR A 16 -8.62 -15.51 -18.48
C THR A 16 -8.83 -14.85 -17.12
N ASN A 17 -7.87 -15.00 -16.21
CA ASN A 17 -7.80 -14.35 -14.89
C ASN A 17 -6.45 -14.77 -14.30
N ASP A 18 -5.49 -13.86 -14.22
CA ASP A 18 -4.19 -14.08 -13.55
C ASP A 18 -3.82 -12.78 -12.82
N ALA A 19 -4.71 -12.33 -11.92
CA ALA A 19 -4.55 -11.06 -11.21
C ALA A 19 -3.22 -11.03 -10.44
N TYR A 20 -2.59 -9.86 -10.36
CA TYR A 20 -1.27 -9.69 -9.72
C TYR A 20 -0.14 -10.54 -10.33
N SER A 21 -0.19 -10.81 -11.63
CA SER A 21 0.94 -11.38 -12.39
C SER A 21 1.71 -10.30 -13.15
N ILE A 22 2.96 -10.59 -13.55
CA ILE A 22 3.75 -9.72 -14.43
C ILE A 22 3.83 -10.37 -15.80
N TRP A 23 2.97 -9.94 -16.72
CA TRP A 23 2.88 -10.57 -18.04
C TRP A 23 4.16 -10.40 -18.86
N GLU A 24 4.86 -9.26 -18.72
CA GLU A 24 6.12 -9.00 -19.41
C GLU A 24 7.26 -9.95 -18.99
N ASP A 25 7.19 -10.56 -17.81
CA ASP A 25 8.23 -11.49 -17.35
C ASP A 25 8.06 -12.90 -17.93
N GLU A 26 6.84 -13.27 -18.30
CA GLU A 26 6.45 -14.67 -18.47
C GLU A 26 5.79 -14.96 -19.82
N LEU A 27 5.25 -13.93 -20.49
CA LEU A 27 4.64 -14.07 -21.81
C LEU A 27 5.50 -13.43 -22.91
N PRO A 28 5.50 -14.00 -24.13
CA PRO A 28 6.12 -13.33 -25.27
C PRO A 28 5.43 -12.00 -25.56
N TYR A 29 6.21 -10.92 -25.62
CA TYR A 29 5.76 -9.61 -26.05
C TYR A 29 6.73 -9.03 -27.08
N VAL A 30 6.23 -8.10 -27.89
CA VAL A 30 7.04 -7.33 -28.84
C VAL A 30 6.98 -5.88 -28.39
N PHE A 31 8.12 -5.37 -27.94
CA PHE A 31 8.30 -3.94 -27.72
C PHE A 31 9.02 -3.35 -28.93
N TYR A 32 8.49 -2.24 -29.46
CA TYR A 32 9.16 -1.46 -30.49
C TYR A 32 9.07 0.01 -30.13
N TYR A 33 10.05 0.76 -30.60
CA TYR A 33 10.18 2.18 -30.37
C TYR A 33 10.45 2.87 -31.69
N LEU A 34 9.61 3.86 -32.04
CA LEU A 34 9.75 4.60 -33.28
C LEU A 34 10.59 5.84 -33.03
N GLU A 35 11.79 5.86 -33.62
CA GLU A 35 12.74 6.91 -33.30
C GLU A 35 12.41 8.24 -34.01
N LYS A 36 12.19 8.12 -35.32
CA LYS A 36 12.04 9.22 -36.27
C LYS A 36 10.98 8.84 -37.30
N VAL A 37 10.17 9.82 -37.70
CA VAL A 37 9.28 9.70 -38.87
C VAL A 37 9.59 10.81 -39.85
N TYR A 38 9.64 10.47 -41.14
CA TYR A 38 9.84 11.43 -42.21
C TYR A 38 8.48 11.79 -42.80
N TYR A 39 7.98 12.99 -42.52
CA TYR A 39 6.71 13.48 -43.06
C TYR A 39 6.94 14.58 -44.09
N ASN A 40 6.64 14.29 -45.37
CA ASN A 40 6.61 15.23 -46.51
C ASN A 40 7.85 16.13 -46.71
N SER A 41 8.98 15.86 -46.05
CA SER A 41 10.25 16.57 -46.18
C SER A 41 11.43 15.66 -45.83
N ASN A 42 12.64 16.01 -46.26
CA ASN A 42 13.88 15.31 -45.90
C ASN A 42 14.32 15.58 -44.44
N LEU A 43 13.54 16.34 -43.66
CA LEU A 43 13.84 16.62 -42.26
C LEU A 43 13.13 15.58 -41.38
N PRO A 44 13.85 14.84 -40.53
CA PRO A 44 13.25 13.88 -39.62
C PRO A 44 12.39 14.59 -38.56
N TYR A 45 11.17 14.11 -38.36
CA TYR A 45 10.37 14.39 -37.16
C TYR A 45 10.76 13.38 -36.09
N TRP A 46 11.42 13.86 -35.04
CA TRP A 46 11.84 13.05 -33.92
C TRP A 46 10.64 12.75 -33.03
N ILE A 47 10.22 11.49 -32.98
CA ILE A 47 9.13 11.04 -32.09
C ILE A 47 9.68 10.78 -30.68
N SER A 48 10.98 10.52 -30.63
CA SER A 48 11.66 9.74 -29.64
C SER A 48 12.99 10.40 -29.33
N GLU A 49 13.48 10.17 -28.12
CA GLU A 49 14.75 10.68 -27.64
C GLU A 49 15.84 9.60 -27.73
N GLU A 50 17.05 9.98 -28.17
CA GLU A 50 18.23 9.09 -28.27
C GLU A 50 18.96 8.92 -26.93
N SER A 51 18.54 9.64 -25.90
CA SER A 51 19.15 9.64 -24.58
C SER A 51 18.09 9.80 -23.49
N TRP A 52 18.37 9.27 -22.31
CA TRP A 52 17.57 9.55 -21.12
C TRP A 52 17.52 11.05 -20.82
N GLU A 53 18.59 11.80 -21.08
CA GLU A 53 18.62 13.26 -20.99
C GLU A 53 17.55 13.92 -21.88
N GLY A 54 17.38 13.45 -23.12
CA GLY A 54 16.33 13.95 -24.03
C GLY A 54 14.92 13.63 -23.52
N VAL A 55 14.68 12.40 -23.03
CA VAL A 55 13.38 12.01 -22.41
C VAL A 55 13.06 12.95 -21.27
N ILE A 56 14.07 13.29 -20.49
CA ILE A 56 13.99 14.13 -19.30
C ILE A 56 13.75 15.60 -19.63
N ASN A 57 14.42 16.15 -20.65
CA ASN A 57 14.17 17.52 -21.10
C ASN A 57 12.71 17.68 -21.57
N ARG A 58 12.08 16.60 -22.04
CA ARG A 58 10.63 16.55 -22.30
C ARG A 58 9.77 16.47 -21.03
N TYR A 59 10.31 16.15 -19.86
CA TYR A 59 9.59 16.34 -18.60
C TYR A 59 9.82 17.75 -18.02
N ASP A 60 10.93 18.40 -18.36
CA ASP A 60 11.30 19.72 -17.83
C ASP A 60 10.23 20.79 -18.07
N TRP A 61 9.56 20.79 -19.23
CA TRP A 61 8.47 21.75 -19.50
C TRP A 61 7.32 21.65 -18.49
N ILE A 62 7.04 20.47 -17.91
CA ILE A 62 6.02 20.30 -16.87
C ILE A 62 6.44 21.05 -15.60
N PHE A 63 7.73 21.03 -15.28
CA PHE A 63 8.29 21.64 -14.07
C PHE A 63 8.59 23.12 -14.24
N ASN A 64 8.92 23.58 -15.45
CA ASN A 64 9.41 24.94 -15.72
C ASN A 64 8.48 25.76 -16.64
N ASP A 65 7.22 25.36 -16.80
CA ASP A 65 6.21 26.18 -17.47
C ASP A 65 5.93 27.46 -16.65
N ASN A 66 6.47 28.58 -17.14
CA ASN A 66 6.29 29.90 -16.56
C ASN A 66 4.82 30.32 -16.38
N GLY A 67 3.92 29.81 -17.23
CA GLY A 67 2.47 30.05 -17.09
C GLY A 67 1.89 29.35 -15.87
N LYS A 68 2.28 28.10 -15.64
CA LYS A 68 1.83 27.29 -14.49
C LYS A 68 2.40 27.77 -13.16
N THR A 69 3.66 28.22 -13.14
CA THR A 69 4.35 28.58 -11.89
C THR A 69 4.25 30.07 -11.52
N ASN A 70 3.46 30.84 -12.26
CA ASN A 70 3.32 32.28 -12.00
C ASN A 70 2.74 32.54 -10.60
N GLY A 71 3.32 33.50 -9.86
CA GLY A 71 2.92 33.83 -8.48
C GLY A 71 3.37 32.83 -7.39
N LEU A 72 3.78 31.62 -7.78
CA LEU A 72 4.12 30.55 -6.83
C LEU A 72 5.32 30.90 -5.95
N LYS A 73 6.36 31.55 -6.50
CA LYS A 73 7.54 31.94 -5.73
C LYS A 73 7.19 32.77 -4.50
N ARG A 74 6.34 33.78 -4.69
CA ARG A 74 5.88 34.66 -3.60
C ARG A 74 5.04 33.89 -2.60
N TRP A 75 4.15 33.02 -3.07
CA TRP A 75 3.35 32.17 -2.19
C TRP A 75 4.23 31.25 -1.34
N VAL A 76 5.25 30.62 -1.94
CA VAL A 76 6.22 29.77 -1.22
C VAL A 76 6.94 30.58 -0.14
N GLU A 77 7.42 31.79 -0.46
CA GLU A 77 8.06 32.68 0.51
C GLU A 77 7.13 32.99 1.69
N GLU A 78 5.86 33.30 1.43
CA GLU A 78 4.85 33.60 2.46
C GLU A 78 4.49 32.35 3.28
N GLU A 79 4.39 31.18 2.66
CA GLU A 79 4.03 29.93 3.32
C GLU A 79 5.15 29.43 4.24
N MET A 80 6.42 29.58 3.83
CA MET A 80 7.58 29.12 4.61
C MET A 80 7.84 29.92 5.89
N VAL A 81 7.22 31.11 6.04
CA VAL A 81 7.25 31.89 7.29
C VAL A 81 6.56 31.15 8.44
N LYS A 82 5.56 30.30 8.14
CA LYS A 82 4.85 29.51 9.16
C LYS A 82 5.74 28.50 9.89
N PHE A 83 6.86 28.15 9.28
CA PHE A 83 7.83 27.17 9.78
C PHE A 83 9.15 27.85 10.19
N ASP A 84 9.13 29.15 10.46
CA ASP A 84 10.33 29.87 10.89
C ASP A 84 10.92 29.32 12.20
N GLY A 85 12.25 29.18 12.21
CA GLY A 85 13.00 28.53 13.30
C GLY A 85 13.40 27.08 13.03
N GLU A 86 12.79 26.44 12.03
CA GLU A 86 13.21 25.13 11.51
C GLU A 86 14.32 25.29 10.45
N ASP A 87 15.17 24.27 10.30
CA ASP A 87 16.12 24.20 9.19
C ASP A 87 15.41 23.89 7.87
N SER A 88 16.09 24.04 6.73
CA SER A 88 15.49 23.85 5.39
C SER A 88 14.76 22.51 5.25
N PHE A 89 15.37 21.42 5.70
CA PHE A 89 14.80 20.09 5.53
C PHE A 89 13.62 19.86 6.47
N GLU A 90 13.69 20.33 7.71
CA GLU A 90 12.55 20.26 8.64
C GLU A 90 11.39 21.13 8.15
N LYS A 91 11.63 22.34 7.62
CA LYS A 91 10.59 23.16 6.97
C LYS A 91 9.88 22.37 5.86
N PHE A 92 10.65 21.71 5.00
CA PHE A 92 10.10 20.89 3.92
C PHE A 92 9.28 19.71 4.46
N ARG A 93 9.78 19.00 5.47
CA ARG A 93 9.07 17.89 6.13
C ARG A 93 7.75 18.37 6.76
N SER A 94 7.78 19.49 7.48
CA SER A 94 6.60 20.11 8.08
C SER A 94 5.58 20.51 7.01
N PHE A 95 6.03 21.03 5.88
CA PHE A 95 5.17 21.33 4.73
C PHE A 95 4.52 20.09 4.12
N VAL A 96 5.28 19.01 3.87
CA VAL A 96 4.72 17.74 3.37
C VAL A 96 3.64 17.22 4.32
N HIS A 97 3.87 17.31 5.63
CA HIS A 97 2.87 16.94 6.61
C HIS A 97 1.63 17.83 6.57
N HIS A 98 1.81 19.15 6.39
CA HIS A 98 0.72 20.09 6.23
C HIS A 98 -0.16 19.74 5.02
N VAL A 99 0.44 19.52 3.85
CA VAL A 99 -0.29 19.15 2.62
C VAL A 99 -1.17 17.92 2.86
N ASN A 100 -0.57 16.89 3.44
CA ASN A 100 -1.22 15.61 3.71
C ASN A 100 -2.40 15.69 4.69
N GLY A 101 -2.56 16.79 5.43
CA GLY A 101 -3.68 17.01 6.35
C GLY A 101 -4.62 18.16 5.95
N THR A 102 -4.32 18.94 4.90
CA THR A 102 -5.13 20.12 4.54
C THR A 102 -5.61 20.16 3.10
N TYR A 103 -5.01 19.38 2.19
CA TYR A 103 -5.37 19.38 0.78
C TYR A 103 -6.22 18.15 0.44
N ASP A 104 -7.29 18.37 -0.31
CA ASP A 104 -8.01 17.33 -1.03
C ASP A 104 -7.16 16.91 -2.24
N ILE A 105 -6.72 15.64 -2.23
CA ILE A 105 -5.86 15.11 -3.27
C ILE A 105 -6.72 14.32 -4.24
N VAL A 106 -6.85 14.83 -5.46
CA VAL A 106 -7.71 14.23 -6.48
C VAL A 106 -6.93 13.35 -7.46
N GLN A 107 -7.60 12.34 -8.01
CA GLN A 107 -6.98 11.44 -8.99
C GLN A 107 -6.68 12.14 -10.31
N LYS A 108 -7.63 12.95 -10.79
CA LYS A 108 -7.49 13.77 -11.98
C LYS A 108 -8.30 15.05 -11.82
N LEU A 109 -7.73 16.17 -12.25
CA LEU A 109 -8.50 17.39 -12.42
C LEU A 109 -9.33 17.32 -13.71
N PRO A 110 -10.48 18.02 -13.79
CA PRO A 110 -11.23 18.17 -15.05
C PRO A 110 -10.35 18.75 -16.15
N ASP A 111 -10.55 18.33 -17.40
CA ASP A 111 -9.76 18.82 -18.55
C ASP A 111 -9.81 20.35 -18.70
N SER A 112 -10.92 20.98 -18.28
CA SER A 112 -11.08 22.44 -18.25
C SER A 112 -10.19 23.15 -17.24
N GLU A 113 -9.71 22.42 -16.24
CA GLU A 113 -8.87 22.92 -15.15
C GLU A 113 -7.38 22.64 -15.42
N GLU A 114 -6.99 21.63 -16.22
CA GLU A 114 -5.59 21.18 -16.41
C GLU A 114 -4.55 22.28 -16.74
N LEU A 115 -4.98 23.41 -17.30
CA LEU A 115 -4.15 24.55 -17.69
C LEU A 115 -4.15 25.71 -16.68
N LEU A 116 -4.87 25.58 -15.56
CA LEU A 116 -4.88 26.60 -14.52
C LEU A 116 -3.49 26.73 -13.87
N PRO A 117 -3.07 27.95 -13.50
CA PRO A 117 -1.89 28.17 -12.69
C PRO A 117 -1.93 27.40 -11.36
N LEU A 118 -0.76 26.99 -10.85
CA LEU A 118 -0.65 26.17 -9.65
C LEU A 118 -1.30 26.83 -8.41
N ILE A 119 -1.28 28.16 -8.38
CA ILE A 119 -1.85 28.94 -7.28
C ILE A 119 -3.36 28.74 -7.11
N ASP A 120 -4.09 28.45 -8.18
CA ASP A 120 -5.54 28.27 -8.11
C ASP A 120 -5.90 26.96 -7.40
N TYR A 121 -5.13 25.89 -7.64
CA TYR A 121 -5.26 24.62 -6.92
C TYR A 121 -4.92 24.76 -5.44
N ILE A 122 -3.86 25.52 -5.15
CA ILE A 122 -3.43 25.83 -3.79
C ILE A 122 -4.50 26.62 -3.03
N ALA A 123 -5.06 27.66 -3.65
CA ALA A 123 -6.10 28.48 -3.05
C ALA A 123 -7.36 27.67 -2.73
N ASN A 124 -7.72 26.72 -3.60
CA ASN A 124 -8.86 25.82 -3.42
C ASN A 124 -8.56 24.59 -2.55
N ARG A 125 -7.31 24.42 -2.10
CA ARG A 125 -6.82 23.23 -1.37
C ARG A 125 -7.16 21.92 -2.07
N ARG A 126 -7.16 21.91 -3.41
CA ARG A 126 -7.51 20.76 -4.23
C ARG A 126 -6.48 20.58 -5.32
N ILE A 127 -5.73 19.49 -5.28
CA ILE A 127 -4.52 19.30 -6.11
C ILE A 127 -4.39 17.85 -6.58
N ASP A 128 -3.88 17.62 -7.78
CA ASP A 128 -3.54 16.27 -8.26
C ASP A 128 -2.06 15.93 -8.02
N GLU A 129 -1.68 14.68 -8.30
CA GLU A 129 -0.33 14.18 -8.05
C GLU A 129 0.76 14.90 -8.87
N VAL A 130 0.43 15.34 -10.09
CA VAL A 130 1.38 16.00 -11.00
C VAL A 130 1.67 17.41 -10.49
N ASN A 131 0.63 18.19 -10.23
CA ASN A 131 0.76 19.55 -9.71
C ASN A 131 1.39 19.56 -8.32
N LEU A 132 1.11 18.55 -7.49
CA LEU A 132 1.75 18.39 -6.19
C LEU A 132 3.26 18.11 -6.31
N THR A 133 3.68 17.32 -7.30
CA THR A 133 5.10 17.09 -7.58
C THR A 133 5.81 18.39 -8.00
N VAL A 134 5.16 19.21 -8.84
CA VAL A 134 5.68 20.54 -9.22
C VAL A 134 5.78 21.47 -8.00
N LEU A 135 4.80 21.44 -7.10
CA LEU A 135 4.84 22.21 -5.87
C LEU A 135 6.05 21.85 -5.01
N TYR A 136 6.30 20.55 -4.83
CA TYR A 136 7.47 20.07 -4.09
C TYR A 136 8.80 20.43 -4.76
N ASP A 137 8.91 20.33 -6.10
CA ASP A 137 10.10 20.80 -6.86
C ASP A 137 10.45 22.25 -6.52
N LYS A 138 9.44 23.13 -6.54
CA LYS A 138 9.64 24.57 -6.31
C LYS A 138 9.99 24.89 -4.87
N LEU A 139 9.44 24.15 -3.92
CA LEU A 139 9.79 24.26 -2.51
C LEU A 139 11.21 23.79 -2.22
N LEU A 140 11.61 22.63 -2.76
CA LEU A 140 12.97 22.10 -2.61
C LEU A 140 14.01 23.08 -3.18
N LYS A 141 13.75 23.63 -4.37
CA LYS A 141 14.58 24.68 -4.99
C LYS A 141 14.65 25.94 -4.13
N HIS A 142 13.52 26.40 -3.60
CA HIS A 142 13.48 27.59 -2.72
C HIS A 142 14.29 27.39 -1.43
N LEU A 143 14.19 26.21 -0.83
CA LEU A 143 14.87 25.84 0.41
C LEU A 143 16.34 25.41 0.20
N ALA A 144 16.80 25.40 -1.06
CA ALA A 144 18.14 24.97 -1.49
C ALA A 144 18.50 23.54 -1.02
N ILE A 145 17.53 22.63 -1.05
CA ILE A 145 17.71 21.21 -0.70
C ILE A 145 18.12 20.44 -1.95
N GLU A 146 19.15 19.60 -1.86
CA GLU A 146 19.52 18.71 -2.97
C GLU A 146 18.52 17.56 -3.12
N TYR A 147 18.04 17.35 -4.35
CA TYR A 147 17.12 16.27 -4.66
C TYR A 147 17.28 15.78 -6.11
N GLU A 148 16.64 14.66 -6.38
CA GLU A 148 16.57 14.04 -7.68
C GLU A 148 15.13 13.63 -8.00
N LEU A 149 14.73 13.72 -9.27
CA LEU A 149 13.49 13.10 -9.72
C LEU A 149 13.70 11.58 -9.80
N VAL A 150 12.70 10.85 -9.35
CA VAL A 150 12.67 9.38 -9.36
C VAL A 150 11.62 8.94 -10.34
N PHE A 151 12.02 8.31 -11.43
CA PHE A 151 11.12 7.70 -12.39
C PHE A 151 11.08 6.20 -12.15
N ALA A 152 9.91 5.69 -11.79
CA ALA A 152 9.71 4.30 -11.42
C ALA A 152 8.56 3.69 -12.23
N ARG A 153 8.62 2.37 -12.36
CA ARG A 153 7.56 1.56 -12.96
C ARG A 153 6.90 0.73 -11.88
N ASN A 154 5.57 0.65 -11.95
CA ASN A 154 4.77 -0.28 -11.18
C ASN A 154 5.28 -1.70 -11.47
N ARG A 155 5.65 -2.45 -10.43
CA ARG A 155 6.23 -3.79 -10.59
C ARG A 155 5.31 -4.76 -11.33
N TYR A 156 3.99 -4.55 -11.25
CA TYR A 156 3.00 -5.38 -11.95
C TYR A 156 2.99 -5.15 -13.47
N GLU A 157 3.63 -4.07 -13.92
CA GLU A 157 3.77 -3.72 -15.32
C GLU A 157 5.15 -4.07 -15.87
N GLY A 158 6.02 -4.74 -15.09
CA GLY A 158 7.37 -5.11 -15.49
C GLY A 158 8.45 -4.16 -14.94
N GLU A 159 9.69 -4.44 -15.30
CA GLU A 159 10.85 -3.65 -14.86
C GLU A 159 11.15 -2.46 -15.80
N VAL A 160 11.92 -1.49 -15.29
CA VAL A 160 12.52 -0.43 -16.10
C VAL A 160 13.74 -0.99 -16.85
N ASP A 161 13.66 -1.02 -18.18
CA ASP A 161 14.81 -1.33 -19.01
C ASP A 161 15.68 -0.08 -19.22
N ALA A 162 16.91 -0.12 -18.72
CA ALA A 162 17.83 1.02 -18.85
C ALA A 162 18.39 1.16 -20.29
N MET A 163 18.30 0.09 -21.09
CA MET A 163 18.79 0.03 -22.47
C MET A 163 17.73 0.49 -23.48
N SER A 164 16.45 0.38 -23.12
CA SER A 164 15.35 0.91 -23.91
C SER A 164 15.13 2.36 -23.51
N ILE A 165 15.37 3.34 -24.38
CA ILE A 165 15.16 4.75 -24.03
C ILE A 165 13.73 5.11 -24.45
N SER A 166 12.81 5.12 -23.49
CA SER A 166 11.41 5.47 -23.75
C SER A 166 10.75 6.01 -22.49
N GLY A 167 10.12 7.19 -22.60
CA GLY A 167 9.35 7.78 -21.49
C GLY A 167 8.11 6.94 -21.11
N GLY A 168 7.62 6.10 -22.01
CA GLY A 168 6.46 5.21 -21.75
C GLY A 168 6.75 4.09 -20.75
N GLN A 169 7.99 3.94 -20.27
CA GLN A 169 8.35 2.92 -19.27
C GLN A 169 8.04 3.33 -17.84
N PHE A 170 7.72 4.60 -17.58
CA PHE A 170 7.52 5.09 -16.23
C PHE A 170 6.05 5.35 -15.96
N THR A 171 5.56 4.82 -14.85
CA THR A 171 4.18 4.99 -14.39
C THR A 171 4.09 5.95 -13.21
N ASN A 172 5.23 6.23 -12.58
CA ASN A 172 5.30 6.99 -11.35
C ASN A 172 6.51 7.92 -11.37
N VAL A 173 6.29 9.15 -10.92
CA VAL A 173 7.33 10.14 -10.67
C VAL A 173 7.31 10.48 -9.18
N GLY A 174 8.48 10.48 -8.57
CA GLY A 174 8.69 10.88 -7.17
C GLY A 174 9.97 11.68 -7.03
N LEU A 175 10.40 11.86 -5.79
CA LEU A 175 11.57 12.64 -5.41
C LEU A 175 12.46 11.81 -4.48
N ARG A 176 13.78 11.88 -4.68
CA ARG A 176 14.79 11.41 -3.72
C ARG A 176 15.51 12.65 -3.19
N ILE A 177 15.32 12.93 -1.91
CA ILE A 177 15.73 14.17 -1.25
C ILE A 177 16.87 13.85 -0.30
N GLN A 178 17.92 14.67 -0.30
CA GLN A 178 19.02 14.54 0.64
C GLN A 178 18.78 15.45 1.85
N ASP A 179 18.86 14.88 3.06
CA ASP A 179 18.79 15.66 4.30
C ASP A 179 20.13 16.36 4.62
N ASN A 180 20.12 17.17 5.69
CA ASN A 180 21.31 17.92 6.13
C ASN A 180 22.46 17.01 6.63
N GLU A 181 22.17 15.75 6.97
CA GLU A 181 23.14 14.75 7.41
C GLU A 181 23.67 13.89 6.24
N GLY A 182 23.14 14.11 5.03
CA GLY A 182 23.48 13.38 3.82
C GLY A 182 22.66 12.11 3.56
N GLY A 183 21.66 11.82 4.40
CA GLY A 183 20.72 10.71 4.26
C GLY A 183 19.71 10.95 3.13
N PHE A 184 19.29 9.87 2.45
CA PHE A 184 18.30 9.94 1.38
C PHE A 184 16.90 9.58 1.86
N HIS A 185 15.93 10.43 1.52
CA HIS A 185 14.51 10.24 1.80
C HIS A 185 13.74 10.21 0.48
N TYR A 186 12.68 9.39 0.41
CA TYR A 186 11.84 9.28 -0.76
C TYR A 186 10.52 10.00 -0.54
N LEU A 187 10.02 10.70 -1.55
CA LEU A 187 8.71 11.31 -1.52
C LEU A 187 8.00 11.01 -2.83
N PHE A 188 6.97 10.18 -2.75
CA PHE A 188 6.01 10.01 -3.83
C PHE A 188 4.77 10.85 -3.50
N PRO A 189 4.23 11.61 -4.47
CA PRO A 189 3.04 12.40 -4.23
C PRO A 189 1.90 11.49 -3.76
N SER A 190 1.23 11.90 -2.69
CA SER A 190 0.02 11.25 -2.21
C SER A 190 -1.02 11.22 -3.34
N LYS A 191 -1.88 10.20 -3.34
CA LYS A 191 -3.03 10.00 -4.24
C LYS A 191 -4.32 10.01 -3.44
N ARG A 192 -5.48 10.14 -4.10
CA ARG A 192 -6.80 10.17 -3.44
C ARG A 192 -7.00 9.13 -2.33
N TYR A 193 -6.53 7.90 -2.53
CA TYR A 193 -6.70 6.80 -1.55
C TYR A 193 -5.39 6.32 -0.94
N SER A 194 -4.29 7.06 -1.12
CA SER A 194 -2.99 6.69 -0.55
C SER A 194 -2.22 7.93 -0.12
N ASN A 195 -1.77 7.95 1.14
CA ASN A 195 -0.98 9.06 1.66
C ASN A 195 0.40 8.53 1.99
N TRP A 196 1.42 9.01 1.28
CA TRP A 196 2.81 8.58 1.48
C TRP A 196 3.53 9.61 2.34
N LEU A 197 4.13 9.14 3.42
CA LEU A 197 5.00 9.99 4.25
C LEU A 197 6.38 10.13 3.59
N LEU A 198 7.10 11.18 4.00
CA LEU A 198 8.51 11.32 3.64
C LEU A 198 9.29 10.09 4.14
N GLY A 199 10.03 9.45 3.24
CA GLY A 199 10.73 8.18 3.44
C GLY A 199 9.92 6.94 3.05
N GLU A 200 8.64 7.08 2.69
CA GLU A 200 7.76 5.95 2.37
C GLU A 200 7.70 5.71 0.85
N VAL A 201 8.00 4.48 0.44
CA VAL A 201 7.92 4.04 -0.97
C VAL A 201 6.62 3.24 -1.16
N PRO A 202 5.79 3.58 -2.16
CA PRO A 202 4.58 2.81 -2.46
C PRO A 202 4.87 1.33 -2.65
N TYR A 203 4.05 0.45 -2.09
CA TYR A 203 4.32 -1.00 -2.07
C TYR A 203 4.53 -1.61 -3.46
N TYR A 204 3.83 -1.09 -4.48
CA TYR A 204 3.93 -1.51 -5.87
C TYR A 204 5.20 -1.01 -6.58
N LEU A 205 5.98 -0.12 -5.94
CA LEU A 205 7.29 0.35 -6.39
C LEU A 205 8.45 -0.18 -5.53
N GLN A 206 8.17 -0.77 -4.37
CA GLN A 206 9.23 -1.25 -3.49
C GLN A 206 10.07 -2.33 -4.15
N GLY A 207 11.40 -2.15 -4.14
CA GLY A 207 12.34 -3.09 -4.73
C GLY A 207 12.40 -3.07 -6.25
N THR A 208 11.67 -2.18 -6.94
CA THR A 208 11.78 -2.04 -8.40
C THR A 208 12.99 -1.21 -8.79
N LYS A 209 13.47 -1.43 -10.01
CA LYS A 209 14.47 -0.56 -10.63
C LYS A 209 13.83 0.78 -10.99
N ALA A 210 14.55 1.86 -10.69
CA ALA A 210 14.15 3.23 -10.98
C ALA A 210 15.29 4.01 -11.61
N MET A 211 14.94 5.03 -12.38
CA MET A 211 15.86 6.04 -12.88
C MET A 211 15.86 7.24 -11.93
N PHE A 212 17.04 7.65 -11.51
CA PHE A 212 17.29 8.82 -10.68
C PHE A 212 17.88 9.92 -11.55
N LEU A 213 17.27 11.09 -11.49
CA LEU A 213 17.64 12.22 -12.30
C LEU A 213 18.03 13.41 -11.43
N ARG A 214 19.24 13.91 -11.64
CA ARG A 214 19.74 15.13 -11.00
C ARG A 214 19.90 16.25 -12.01
N PHE A 215 19.27 17.40 -11.78
CA PHE A 215 19.52 18.62 -12.55
C PHE A 215 20.81 19.30 -12.05
N GLU A 216 21.66 19.77 -12.98
CA GLU A 216 22.86 20.50 -12.62
C GLU A 216 22.51 21.95 -12.23
N SER A 217 22.89 22.36 -11.01
CA SER A 217 22.52 23.65 -10.39
C SER A 217 22.91 24.92 -11.17
N ARG A 218 23.74 24.81 -12.22
CA ARG A 218 24.20 25.94 -13.05
C ARG A 218 23.60 25.96 -14.45
N ASN A 219 22.90 24.91 -14.86
CA ASN A 219 22.26 24.83 -16.16
C ASN A 219 21.08 23.85 -16.09
N GLU A 220 19.88 24.38 -15.86
CA GLU A 220 18.65 23.58 -15.70
C GLU A 220 18.35 22.69 -16.93
N ASN A 221 18.99 22.95 -18.08
CA ASN A 221 18.91 22.14 -19.29
C ASN A 221 19.92 20.98 -19.35
N LYS A 222 20.71 20.74 -18.29
CA LYS A 222 21.63 19.61 -18.19
C LYS A 222 21.28 18.77 -16.98
N ALA A 223 21.00 17.50 -17.24
CA ALA A 223 20.61 16.56 -16.22
C ALA A 223 21.42 15.27 -16.33
N SER A 224 21.74 14.68 -15.19
CA SER A 224 22.44 13.39 -15.12
C SER A 224 21.47 12.30 -14.67
N ALA A 225 21.43 11.21 -15.42
CA ALA A 225 20.60 10.05 -15.12
C ALA A 225 21.45 8.91 -14.56
N SER A 226 20.93 8.22 -13.55
CA SER A 226 21.49 6.98 -13.03
C SER A 226 20.38 5.98 -12.75
N PHE A 227 20.70 4.70 -12.62
CA PHE A 227 19.74 3.65 -12.31
C PHE A 227 20.09 3.00 -10.98
N GLY A 228 19.06 2.64 -10.22
CA GLY A 228 19.21 1.93 -8.96
C GLY A 228 17.91 1.24 -8.57
N VAL A 229 17.89 0.65 -7.38
CA VAL A 229 16.72 -0.07 -6.86
C VAL A 229 16.09 0.73 -5.73
N LEU A 230 14.77 0.83 -5.73
CA LEU A 230 14.04 1.48 -4.65
C LEU A 230 14.08 0.65 -3.36
N PRO A 231 14.11 1.30 -2.18
CA PRO A 231 14.01 0.60 -0.90
C PRO A 231 12.80 -0.32 -0.85
N LYS A 232 12.93 -1.42 -0.11
CA LYS A 232 11.85 -2.37 0.15
C LYS A 232 11.80 -2.72 1.63
N ASN A 233 10.59 -2.90 2.14
CA ASN A 233 10.35 -3.42 3.48
C ASN A 233 10.81 -4.90 3.55
N SER A 234 11.34 -5.31 4.70
CA SER A 234 11.56 -6.72 4.98
C SER A 234 10.26 -7.40 5.42
N LEU A 235 10.25 -8.74 5.46
CA LEU A 235 9.16 -9.51 6.05
C LEU A 235 8.90 -9.11 7.52
N ALA A 236 9.95 -8.71 8.26
CA ALA A 236 9.82 -8.28 9.65
C ALA A 236 9.13 -6.92 9.80
N ASP A 237 9.19 -6.08 8.75
CA ASP A 237 8.62 -4.73 8.75
C ASP A 237 7.17 -4.72 8.24
N ASN A 238 6.74 -5.76 7.51
CA ASN A 238 5.38 -5.91 6.98
C ASN A 238 4.56 -6.82 7.89
N THR A 239 3.95 -6.24 8.92
CA THR A 239 3.20 -7.02 9.91
C THR A 239 1.80 -6.51 10.14
N ILE A 240 0.90 -7.46 10.39
CA ILE A 240 -0.45 -7.22 10.92
C ILE A 240 -0.51 -7.96 12.25
N GLN A 241 -0.72 -7.23 13.34
CA GLN A 241 -0.99 -7.83 14.63
C GLN A 241 -2.36 -7.40 15.11
N THR A 242 -3.23 -8.36 15.36
CA THR A 242 -4.58 -8.14 15.88
C THR A 242 -4.65 -8.73 17.28
N ASP A 243 -4.74 -7.87 18.30
CA ASP A 243 -4.99 -8.30 19.68
C ASP A 243 -6.47 -8.05 20.00
N ILE A 244 -7.26 -9.09 20.29
CA ILE A 244 -8.71 -9.02 20.52
C ILE A 244 -9.02 -9.44 21.96
N SER A 245 -9.44 -8.50 22.80
CA SER A 245 -10.00 -8.83 24.11
C SER A 245 -11.50 -9.08 23.97
N ALA A 246 -11.91 -10.35 24.01
CA ALA A 246 -13.31 -10.74 23.92
C ALA A 246 -13.90 -10.96 25.31
N HIS A 247 -14.99 -10.27 25.63
CA HIS A 247 -15.71 -10.41 26.90
C HIS A 247 -17.06 -11.07 26.65
N LEU A 248 -17.29 -12.21 27.30
CA LEU A 248 -18.46 -13.05 27.11
C LEU A 248 -19.50 -12.80 28.20
N ASP A 249 -20.71 -12.41 27.80
CA ASP A 249 -21.87 -12.31 28.68
C ASP A 249 -22.79 -13.51 28.45
N LEU A 250 -22.80 -14.42 29.42
CA LEU A 250 -23.55 -15.67 29.35
C LEU A 250 -25.05 -15.49 29.63
N GLU A 251 -25.47 -14.38 30.23
CA GLU A 251 -26.88 -14.08 30.50
C GLU A 251 -27.55 -13.51 29.25
N SER A 252 -26.90 -12.54 28.61
CA SER A 252 -27.41 -11.91 27.38
C SER A 252 -26.97 -12.63 26.09
N LEU A 253 -26.11 -13.66 26.21
CA LEU A 253 -25.49 -14.39 25.10
C LEU A 253 -24.75 -13.47 24.12
N LYS A 254 -24.23 -12.35 24.63
CA LYS A 254 -23.53 -11.31 23.87
C LYS A 254 -22.01 -11.45 24.05
N ALA A 255 -21.26 -11.08 23.03
CA ALA A 255 -19.83 -10.79 23.17
C ALA A 255 -19.55 -9.31 22.88
N THR A 256 -18.62 -8.74 23.62
CA THR A 256 -18.02 -7.43 23.31
C THR A 256 -16.53 -7.59 23.07
N TYR A 257 -16.00 -6.78 22.16
CA TYR A 257 -14.63 -6.89 21.68
C TYR A 257 -13.92 -5.55 21.81
N GLU A 258 -12.75 -5.58 22.44
CA GLU A 258 -11.77 -4.51 22.32
C GLU A 258 -10.63 -5.00 21.44
N ILE A 259 -10.60 -4.49 20.21
CA ILE A 259 -9.64 -4.91 19.18
C ILE A 259 -8.56 -3.84 19.06
N ARG A 260 -7.30 -4.29 19.07
CA ARG A 260 -6.13 -3.48 18.76
C ARG A 260 -5.46 -4.05 17.52
N LEU A 261 -5.60 -3.33 16.41
CA LEU A 261 -4.94 -3.64 15.16
C LEU A 261 -3.66 -2.81 15.05
N LYS A 262 -2.50 -3.48 14.95
CA LYS A 262 -1.19 -2.85 14.72
C LYS A 262 -0.74 -3.23 13.33
N LEU A 263 -0.59 -2.23 12.46
CA LEU A 263 -0.17 -2.39 11.08
C LEU A 263 1.22 -1.77 10.93
N ALA A 264 2.12 -2.46 10.25
CA ALA A 264 3.46 -1.97 9.95
C ALA A 264 3.83 -2.20 8.47
N GLY A 265 4.71 -1.36 7.96
CA GLY A 265 5.17 -1.42 6.58
C GLY A 265 4.02 -1.17 5.60
N ILE A 266 3.90 -2.01 4.56
CA ILE A 266 2.93 -1.81 3.47
C ILE A 266 1.47 -1.70 3.95
N PHE A 267 1.13 -2.40 5.03
CA PHE A 267 -0.23 -2.39 5.57
C PHE A 267 -0.56 -1.08 6.28
N SER A 268 0.42 -0.47 6.95
CA SER A 268 0.23 0.84 7.55
C SER A 268 0.04 1.89 6.48
N SER A 269 0.87 1.87 5.44
CA SER A 269 0.84 2.85 4.35
C SER A 269 -0.51 2.86 3.62
N ASN A 270 -1.02 1.67 3.29
CA ASN A 270 -2.23 1.52 2.48
C ASN A 270 -3.51 1.83 3.26
N THR A 271 -3.57 1.52 4.55
CA THR A 271 -4.79 1.66 5.36
C THR A 271 -4.90 3.02 6.04
N ARG A 272 -3.77 3.67 6.36
CA ARG A 272 -3.77 4.90 7.17
C ARG A 272 -4.62 6.02 6.56
N ARG A 273 -4.60 6.21 5.24
CA ARG A 273 -5.36 7.30 4.62
C ARG A 273 -6.86 7.06 4.70
N VAL A 274 -7.30 5.85 4.32
CA VAL A 274 -8.70 5.41 4.47
C VAL A 274 -9.14 5.64 5.91
N LEU A 275 -8.37 5.14 6.88
CA LEU A 275 -8.67 5.32 8.30
C LEU A 275 -8.74 6.78 8.75
N LEU A 276 -7.91 7.67 8.21
CA LEU A 276 -7.96 9.10 8.51
C LEU A 276 -9.22 9.75 7.94
N GLU A 277 -9.53 9.49 6.67
CA GLU A 277 -10.71 10.03 5.98
C GLU A 277 -12.01 9.62 6.70
N TYR A 278 -12.12 8.36 7.12
CA TYR A 278 -13.30 7.88 7.83
C TYR A 278 -13.33 8.22 9.32
N SER A 279 -12.19 8.43 9.99
CA SER A 279 -12.21 8.92 11.38
C SER A 279 -12.82 10.32 11.52
N GLU A 280 -12.89 11.06 10.41
CA GLU A 280 -13.50 12.39 10.32
C GLU A 280 -14.95 12.35 9.80
N ALA A 281 -15.39 11.24 9.22
CA ALA A 281 -16.75 11.03 8.72
C ALA A 281 -17.56 10.15 9.69
N ASP A 282 -18.74 10.61 10.12
CA ASP A 282 -19.65 9.84 11.00
C ASP A 282 -20.26 8.58 10.34
N ASN A 283 -19.60 7.95 9.35
CA ASN A 283 -20.12 6.84 8.55
C ASN A 283 -19.31 5.56 8.74
N ILE A 284 -19.52 4.91 9.89
CA ILE A 284 -18.84 3.66 10.28
C ILE A 284 -19.19 2.49 9.34
N ASP A 285 -20.39 2.48 8.75
CA ASP A 285 -20.87 1.39 7.90
C ASP A 285 -20.07 1.27 6.58
N GLU A 286 -19.69 2.40 5.96
CA GLU A 286 -18.82 2.39 4.76
C GLU A 286 -17.40 1.94 5.09
N LEU A 287 -16.93 2.22 6.32
CA LEU A 287 -15.61 1.83 6.78
C LEU A 287 -15.52 0.32 7.09
N GLU A 288 -16.61 -0.31 7.52
CA GLU A 288 -16.68 -1.76 7.73
C GLU A 288 -16.38 -2.52 6.43
N GLU A 289 -17.05 -2.14 5.33
CA GLU A 289 -16.85 -2.74 4.01
C GLU A 289 -15.42 -2.49 3.49
N ASP A 290 -14.91 -1.26 3.65
CA ASP A 290 -13.58 -0.88 3.14
C ASP A 290 -12.40 -1.44 3.96
N LEU A 291 -12.54 -1.64 5.29
CA LEU A 291 -11.45 -2.17 6.13
C LEU A 291 -11.41 -3.69 6.18
N PHE A 292 -12.57 -4.33 6.23
CA PHE A 292 -12.66 -5.77 6.43
C PHE A 292 -12.96 -6.49 5.13
N GLY A 293 -13.55 -5.84 4.11
CA GLY A 293 -13.85 -6.49 2.83
C GLY A 293 -14.81 -7.67 2.96
N VAL A 294 -15.45 -7.81 4.12
CA VAL A 294 -16.45 -8.83 4.45
C VAL A 294 -17.62 -8.17 5.16
N ASP A 295 -18.80 -8.68 4.85
CA ASP A 295 -19.99 -8.48 5.66
C ASP A 295 -19.76 -9.15 7.01
N LEU A 296 -19.51 -8.35 8.06
CA LEU A 296 -19.47 -8.81 9.45
C LEU A 296 -20.90 -9.17 9.88
N GLN A 297 -21.44 -10.27 9.34
CA GLN A 297 -22.88 -10.58 9.35
C GLN A 297 -23.55 -10.54 10.74
N GLU A 298 -22.77 -10.65 11.81
CA GLU A 298 -23.25 -10.60 13.18
C GLU A 298 -22.48 -9.65 14.11
N MET A 299 -21.33 -9.10 13.71
CA MET A 299 -20.54 -8.18 14.55
C MET A 299 -20.81 -6.73 14.11
N THR A 300 -21.21 -5.88 15.05
CA THR A 300 -21.39 -4.44 14.83
C THR A 300 -20.19 -3.69 15.36
N ILE A 301 -19.58 -2.80 14.56
CA ILE A 301 -18.53 -1.90 15.05
C ILE A 301 -19.17 -0.72 15.78
N ASP A 302 -18.92 -0.64 17.09
CA ASP A 302 -19.42 0.44 17.94
C ASP A 302 -18.59 1.72 17.75
N SER A 303 -17.28 1.59 17.52
CA SER A 303 -16.39 2.73 17.24
C SER A 303 -15.04 2.28 16.72
N ILE A 304 -14.39 3.16 15.97
CA ILE A 304 -13.04 2.98 15.42
C ILE A 304 -12.26 4.29 15.50
N TRP A 305 -10.99 4.22 15.88
CA TRP A 305 -10.11 5.38 15.87
C TRP A 305 -8.64 4.99 15.74
N ILE A 306 -7.86 5.92 15.18
CA ILE A 306 -6.40 5.79 15.14
C ILE A 306 -5.85 6.20 16.50
N ALA A 307 -5.21 5.26 17.20
CA ALA A 307 -4.58 5.52 18.50
C ALA A 307 -3.17 6.12 18.37
N SER A 308 -2.41 5.75 17.33
CA SER A 308 -1.06 6.27 17.10
C SER A 308 -0.58 6.01 15.68
N ILE A 309 0.25 6.91 15.15
CA ILE A 309 0.96 6.74 13.88
C ILE A 309 2.46 6.96 14.14
N ASN A 310 3.29 5.99 13.77
CA ASN A 310 4.74 6.17 13.65
C ASN A 310 5.05 6.70 12.25
N LYS A 311 5.58 7.92 12.18
CA LYS A 311 5.92 8.61 10.92
C LYS A 311 7.36 8.35 10.47
N SER A 312 8.03 7.35 11.04
CA SER A 312 9.38 6.94 10.68
C SER A 312 9.41 5.45 10.38
N PHE A 313 10.32 5.04 9.50
CA PHE A 313 10.52 3.64 9.17
C PHE A 313 10.87 2.79 10.42
N PRO A 314 10.29 1.59 10.61
CA PRO A 314 9.18 1.02 9.85
C PRO A 314 7.87 1.75 10.19
N PHE A 315 7.25 2.35 9.16
CA PHE A 315 6.01 3.10 9.30
C PHE A 315 4.94 2.20 9.89
N SER A 316 4.24 2.68 10.91
CA SER A 316 3.22 1.88 11.58
C SER A 316 2.03 2.71 12.03
N CYS A 317 0.88 2.07 12.12
CA CYS A 317 -0.32 2.67 12.70
C CYS A 317 -0.98 1.68 13.65
N VAL A 318 -1.57 2.21 14.71
CA VAL A 318 -2.35 1.44 15.68
C VAL A 318 -3.77 1.94 15.60
N VAL A 319 -4.68 1.03 15.28
CA VAL A 319 -6.13 1.27 15.25
C VAL A 319 -6.75 0.56 16.44
N ARG A 320 -7.75 1.23 17.02
CA ARG A 320 -8.57 0.67 18.08
C ARG A 320 -9.99 0.56 17.55
N ILE A 321 -10.59 -0.59 17.76
CA ILE A 321 -11.96 -0.87 17.37
C ILE A 321 -12.67 -1.40 18.61
N LYS A 322 -13.86 -0.89 18.87
CA LYS A 322 -14.82 -1.51 19.77
C LYS A 322 -15.92 -2.10 18.92
N ALA A 323 -16.26 -3.34 19.19
CA ALA A 323 -17.31 -4.02 18.47
C ALA A 323 -18.13 -4.89 19.41
N SER A 324 -19.33 -5.23 18.98
CA SER A 324 -20.18 -6.13 19.75
C SER A 324 -21.00 -7.04 18.86
N GLN A 325 -21.19 -8.29 19.31
CA GLN A 325 -21.92 -9.31 18.57
C GLN A 325 -23.07 -9.83 19.43
N PRO A 326 -24.33 -9.47 19.11
CA PRO A 326 -25.47 -10.11 19.73
C PRO A 326 -25.50 -11.59 19.33
N ARG A 327 -25.85 -12.48 20.27
CA ARG A 327 -25.93 -13.93 20.03
C ARG A 327 -24.61 -14.60 19.60
N ALA A 328 -23.47 -14.03 19.97
CA ALA A 328 -22.15 -14.65 19.78
C ALA A 328 -22.05 -16.05 20.42
N LEU A 329 -22.89 -16.31 21.43
CA LEU A 329 -22.92 -17.56 22.19
C LEU A 329 -24.18 -18.36 21.91
N LYS A 330 -24.01 -19.67 21.70
CA LYS A 330 -25.11 -20.62 21.59
C LYS A 330 -25.09 -21.61 22.74
N LYS A 331 -26.20 -21.73 23.46
CA LYS A 331 -26.38 -22.80 24.46
C LYS A 331 -26.65 -24.12 23.75
N VAL A 332 -25.76 -25.08 23.88
CA VAL A 332 -25.84 -26.40 23.22
C VAL A 332 -26.27 -27.53 24.16
N GLY A 333 -26.27 -27.27 25.47
CA GLY A 333 -26.73 -28.19 26.50
C GLY A 333 -26.79 -27.52 27.87
N ASP A 334 -27.09 -28.30 28.92
CA ASP A 334 -27.13 -27.77 30.28
C ASP A 334 -25.73 -27.34 30.75
N GLY A 335 -25.54 -26.03 30.84
CA GLY A 335 -24.27 -25.41 31.24
C GLY A 335 -23.15 -25.52 30.20
N VAL A 336 -23.47 -25.85 28.94
CA VAL A 336 -22.53 -25.93 27.82
C VAL A 336 -22.85 -24.88 26.77
N TYR A 337 -21.85 -24.10 26.40
CA TYR A 337 -21.93 -23.01 25.43
C TYR A 337 -20.96 -23.27 24.28
N SER A 338 -21.34 -22.85 23.08
CA SER A 338 -20.49 -22.80 21.89
C SER A 338 -20.24 -21.34 21.50
N LEU A 339 -19.00 -21.04 21.13
CA LEU A 339 -18.56 -19.77 20.57
C LEU A 339 -17.90 -20.03 19.22
N ARG A 340 -18.38 -19.37 18.16
CA ARG A 340 -17.74 -19.39 16.85
C ARG A 340 -16.64 -18.33 16.82
N LEU A 341 -15.44 -18.70 16.37
CA LEU A 341 -14.30 -17.77 16.29
C LEU A 341 -14.21 -17.03 14.94
N ALA A 342 -15.13 -17.27 14.01
CA ALA A 342 -15.11 -16.76 12.63
C ALA A 342 -14.84 -15.26 12.54
N GLU A 343 -15.63 -14.50 13.28
CA GLU A 343 -15.62 -13.04 13.24
C GLU A 343 -14.39 -12.45 13.92
N MET A 344 -13.56 -13.28 14.57
CA MET A 344 -12.35 -12.85 15.29
C MET A 344 -11.08 -13.01 14.44
N PHE A 345 -11.14 -13.77 13.34
CA PHE A 345 -9.99 -14.02 12.46
C PHE A 345 -10.15 -13.27 11.13
N LEU A 346 -9.74 -11.99 11.15
CA LEU A 346 -9.76 -11.07 10.02
C LEU A 346 -8.63 -11.37 9.03
N HIS A 347 -8.78 -12.40 8.20
CA HIS A 347 -7.79 -12.82 7.20
C HIS A 347 -8.18 -12.42 5.76
N ASP A 348 -8.69 -11.22 5.50
CA ASP A 348 -9.14 -10.85 4.14
C ASP A 348 -8.01 -10.49 3.16
N LEU A 349 -6.76 -10.66 3.59
CA LEU A 349 -5.56 -10.56 2.75
C LEU A 349 -5.11 -11.91 2.19
N LEU A 350 -5.93 -12.96 2.31
CA LEU A 350 -5.65 -14.24 1.65
C LEU A 350 -5.66 -14.02 0.14
N VAL A 351 -4.49 -14.18 -0.47
CA VAL A 351 -4.32 -14.04 -1.91
C VAL A 351 -4.80 -15.34 -2.56
N ASP A 352 -6.05 -15.40 -3.00
CA ASP A 352 -6.68 -16.62 -3.55
C ASP A 352 -7.77 -16.25 -4.58
N TYR A 353 -7.35 -15.67 -5.70
CA TYR A 353 -8.28 -15.11 -6.70
C TYR A 353 -8.79 -16.15 -7.70
N GLU A 354 -8.07 -17.26 -7.85
CA GLU A 354 -8.26 -18.23 -8.93
C GLU A 354 -8.07 -19.67 -8.45
N ASP A 355 -8.65 -20.61 -9.18
CA ASP A 355 -8.52 -22.03 -8.87
C ASP A 355 -7.19 -22.62 -9.31
N GLU A 356 -6.71 -22.20 -10.47
CA GLU A 356 -5.45 -22.56 -11.10
C GLU A 356 -4.86 -21.31 -11.76
N ARG A 357 -3.55 -21.30 -11.96
CA ARG A 357 -2.84 -20.16 -12.56
C ARG A 357 -1.96 -20.61 -13.70
N LEU A 358 -1.85 -19.76 -14.72
CA LEU A 358 -0.86 -19.94 -15.78
C LEU A 358 0.42 -19.17 -15.46
N LEU A 359 0.28 -17.99 -14.86
CA LEU A 359 1.38 -17.10 -14.53
C LEU A 359 1.67 -17.08 -13.03
N ALA A 360 2.91 -16.76 -12.68
CA ALA A 360 3.29 -16.58 -11.30
C ALA A 360 2.51 -15.43 -10.66
N LEU A 361 2.10 -15.65 -9.41
CA LEU A 361 1.47 -14.65 -8.58
C LEU A 361 2.55 -13.80 -7.89
N VAL A 362 2.40 -12.47 -7.96
CA VAL A 362 3.24 -11.49 -7.26
C VAL A 362 2.40 -10.86 -6.13
N PRO A 363 2.37 -11.43 -4.92
CA PRO A 363 1.58 -10.87 -3.83
C PRO A 363 2.07 -9.46 -3.46
N PRO A 364 1.21 -8.56 -2.91
CA PRO A 364 1.55 -7.18 -2.50
C PRO A 364 2.88 -7.02 -1.74
N GLY A 365 3.27 -8.05 -1.01
CA GLY A 365 4.64 -8.27 -0.57
C GLY A 365 4.73 -9.49 0.33
N TYR A 366 5.90 -9.70 0.91
CA TYR A 366 6.07 -10.59 2.05
C TYR A 366 5.33 -10.00 3.25
N PHE A 367 4.63 -10.83 4.02
CA PHE A 367 3.99 -10.36 5.25
C PHE A 367 3.80 -11.43 6.30
N ARG A 368 3.63 -10.98 7.53
CA ARG A 368 3.21 -11.80 8.66
C ARG A 368 1.98 -11.20 9.33
N GLN A 369 0.96 -12.02 9.49
CA GLN A 369 -0.20 -11.74 10.30
C GLN A 369 -0.18 -12.60 11.57
N MET A 370 -0.51 -11.99 12.69
CA MET A 370 -0.70 -12.64 13.98
C MET A 370 -1.99 -12.12 14.62
N THR A 371 -2.90 -13.01 14.96
CA THR A 371 -4.13 -12.67 15.68
C THR A 371 -4.10 -13.39 17.02
N ARG A 372 -4.34 -12.66 18.11
CA ARG A 372 -4.42 -13.22 19.46
C ARG A 372 -5.74 -12.81 20.11
N VAL A 373 -6.50 -13.80 20.56
CA VAL A 373 -7.83 -13.62 21.12
C VAL A 373 -7.90 -14.25 22.51
N PRO A 374 -7.58 -13.50 23.58
CA PRO A 374 -7.99 -13.86 24.94
C PRO A 374 -9.52 -13.80 25.11
N LEU A 375 -10.12 -14.92 25.49
CA LEU A 375 -11.53 -15.03 25.86
C LEU A 375 -11.71 -14.84 27.37
N HIS A 376 -12.39 -13.77 27.76
CA HIS A 376 -12.67 -13.42 29.14
C HIS A 376 -14.11 -13.81 29.53
N GLY A 377 -14.23 -14.58 30.60
CA GLY A 377 -15.49 -14.89 31.27
C GLY A 377 -15.23 -15.57 32.63
N GLU A 378 -16.21 -15.53 33.52
CA GLU A 378 -16.05 -16.13 34.85
C GLU A 378 -16.15 -17.65 34.79
N GLY A 379 -15.12 -18.34 35.28
CA GLY A 379 -15.14 -19.79 35.50
C GLY A 379 -15.20 -20.62 34.22
N LEU A 380 -14.68 -20.16 33.09
CA LEU A 380 -14.75 -20.91 31.84
C LEU A 380 -13.84 -22.16 31.87
N LEU A 381 -14.41 -23.32 31.52
CA LEU A 381 -13.71 -24.59 31.30
C LEU A 381 -13.91 -24.99 29.84
N PHE A 382 -12.87 -24.85 29.04
CA PHE A 382 -12.92 -25.14 27.62
C PHE A 382 -12.85 -26.64 27.36
N GLN A 383 -13.48 -27.06 26.28
CA GLN A 383 -13.47 -28.42 25.76
C GLN A 383 -12.80 -28.36 24.38
N ASN A 384 -12.42 -29.51 23.83
CA ASN A 384 -11.96 -29.64 22.43
C ASN A 384 -10.83 -28.70 21.97
N THR A 385 -9.96 -28.24 22.87
CA THR A 385 -8.83 -27.35 22.53
C THR A 385 -7.72 -28.07 21.78
N GLU A 386 -7.33 -29.28 22.18
CA GLU A 386 -6.25 -30.05 21.52
C GLU A 386 -6.57 -30.46 20.08
N SER A 387 -7.81 -30.84 19.79
CA SER A 387 -8.23 -31.29 18.45
C SER A 387 -8.28 -30.16 17.42
N ASN A 388 -8.19 -28.92 17.88
CA ASN A 388 -8.42 -27.71 17.10
C ASN A 388 -7.13 -26.91 16.84
N GLN A 389 -5.97 -27.49 17.15
CA GLN A 389 -4.66 -26.87 16.90
C GLN A 389 -3.99 -27.48 15.67
N TYR A 390 -3.25 -26.66 14.93
CA TYR A 390 -2.41 -27.14 13.83
C TYR A 390 -1.30 -26.14 13.52
N SER A 391 -0.27 -26.63 12.84
CA SER A 391 0.77 -25.80 12.24
C SER A 391 1.19 -26.42 10.92
N HIS A 392 1.27 -25.59 9.88
CA HIS A 392 1.65 -25.99 8.55
C HIS A 392 2.67 -25.00 7.97
N GLN A 393 3.65 -25.52 7.23
CA GLN A 393 4.66 -24.72 6.54
C GLN A 393 5.05 -25.41 5.23
N ASN A 394 5.10 -24.63 4.16
CA ASN A 394 5.55 -25.05 2.84
C ASN A 394 6.54 -24.02 2.27
N THR A 395 6.79 -24.03 0.96
CA THR A 395 7.78 -23.12 0.34
C THR A 395 7.27 -21.69 0.20
N VAL A 396 5.95 -21.53 0.07
CA VAL A 396 5.27 -20.23 -0.07
C VAL A 396 5.17 -19.51 1.28
N GLY A 397 4.92 -20.24 2.37
CA GLY A 397 4.63 -19.62 3.64
C GLY A 397 4.33 -20.59 4.78
N LYS A 398 3.62 -20.08 5.79
CA LYS A 398 3.19 -20.86 6.95
C LYS A 398 1.89 -20.34 7.54
N CYS A 399 1.14 -21.24 8.16
CA CYS A 399 -0.04 -20.93 8.94
C CYS A 399 -0.15 -21.82 10.19
N GLY A 400 -1.02 -21.44 11.10
CA GLY A 400 -1.36 -22.29 12.24
C GLY A 400 -2.29 -21.64 13.24
N LEU A 401 -2.96 -22.47 14.03
CA LEU A 401 -3.79 -22.11 15.16
C LEU A 401 -3.28 -22.81 16.41
N GLN A 402 -3.12 -22.04 17.48
CA GLN A 402 -2.82 -22.54 18.81
C GLN A 402 -3.93 -22.09 19.77
N LEU A 403 -4.33 -22.99 20.67
CA LEU A 403 -5.39 -22.77 21.66
C LEU A 403 -4.82 -23.06 23.05
N ASP A 404 -4.35 -22.04 23.75
CA ASP A 404 -3.72 -22.20 25.06
C ASP A 404 -4.65 -21.75 26.18
N GLU A 405 -4.95 -22.64 27.12
CA GLU A 405 -5.67 -22.29 28.34
C GLU A 405 -4.71 -21.73 29.40
N SER A 406 -4.97 -20.50 29.85
CA SER A 406 -4.23 -19.91 30.95
C SER A 406 -4.65 -20.51 32.29
N THR A 407 -3.77 -20.42 33.29
CA THR A 407 -4.08 -20.79 34.69
C THR A 407 -5.21 -19.97 35.32
N SER A 408 -5.64 -18.88 34.68
CA SER A 408 -6.73 -18.01 35.14
C SER A 408 -8.05 -18.28 34.42
N GLY A 409 -8.16 -19.38 33.65
CA GLY A 409 -9.39 -19.74 32.91
C GLY A 409 -9.64 -18.90 31.66
N ILE A 410 -8.59 -18.26 31.10
CA ILE A 410 -8.66 -17.52 29.84
C ILE A 410 -8.14 -18.43 28.74
N LEU A 411 -8.95 -18.71 27.72
CA LEU A 411 -8.45 -19.32 26.49
C LEU A 411 -7.81 -18.25 25.63
N ILE A 412 -6.60 -18.51 25.16
CA ILE A 412 -5.91 -17.68 24.18
C ILE A 412 -5.91 -18.44 22.86
N ALA A 413 -6.71 -17.97 21.90
CA ALA A 413 -6.60 -18.43 20.52
C ALA A 413 -5.57 -17.57 19.78
N ALA A 414 -4.53 -18.19 19.24
CA ALA A 414 -3.47 -17.53 18.50
C ALA A 414 -3.37 -18.10 17.08
N SER A 415 -3.73 -17.28 16.08
CA SER A 415 -3.58 -17.60 14.66
C SER A 415 -2.36 -16.90 14.09
N GLN A 416 -1.56 -17.63 13.32
CA GLN A 416 -0.46 -17.08 12.53
C GLN A 416 -0.68 -17.38 11.05
N TYR A 417 -0.35 -16.41 10.21
CA TYR A 417 -0.30 -16.58 8.75
C TYR A 417 0.85 -15.75 8.19
N ALA A 418 1.64 -16.30 7.28
CA ALA A 418 2.74 -15.57 6.68
C ALA A 418 3.00 -16.04 5.25
N ILE A 419 3.21 -15.07 4.36
CA ILE A 419 3.71 -15.27 3.00
C ILE A 419 5.17 -14.83 2.97
N ALA A 420 6.05 -15.79 2.64
CA ALA A 420 7.50 -15.66 2.74
C ALA A 420 8.18 -15.47 1.37
N THR A 421 7.40 -15.36 0.29
CA THR A 421 7.89 -15.03 -1.06
C THR A 421 7.12 -13.85 -1.68
N ASN A 422 7.79 -13.07 -2.53
CA ASN A 422 7.18 -12.01 -3.34
C ASN A 422 6.83 -12.45 -4.76
N LYS A 423 7.15 -13.70 -5.12
CA LYS A 423 6.77 -14.32 -6.39
C LYS A 423 6.50 -15.80 -6.13
N ILE A 424 5.29 -16.24 -6.44
CA ILE A 424 4.82 -17.62 -6.28
C ILE A 424 4.67 -18.17 -7.68
N PRO A 425 5.57 -19.06 -8.14
CA PRO A 425 5.45 -19.71 -9.44
C PRO A 425 4.09 -20.38 -9.61
N ALA A 426 3.57 -20.44 -10.84
CA ALA A 426 2.26 -21.03 -11.12
C ALA A 426 2.15 -22.47 -10.59
N GLU A 427 3.21 -23.26 -10.72
CA GLU A 427 3.30 -24.63 -10.22
C GLU A 427 3.23 -24.74 -8.69
N ALA A 428 3.64 -23.68 -7.96
CA ALA A 428 3.60 -23.63 -6.50
C ALA A 428 2.32 -22.97 -5.96
N TYR A 429 1.41 -22.51 -6.82
CA TYR A 429 0.19 -21.83 -6.39
C TYR A 429 -0.72 -22.73 -5.54
N HIS A 430 -0.71 -24.05 -5.77
CA HIS A 430 -1.44 -25.01 -4.93
C HIS A 430 -0.98 -24.98 -3.46
N GLU A 431 0.28 -24.67 -3.18
CA GLU A 431 0.81 -24.52 -1.81
C GLU A 431 0.22 -23.28 -1.11
N LEU A 432 -0.05 -22.22 -1.87
CA LEU A 432 -0.75 -21.04 -1.36
C LEU A 432 -2.21 -21.38 -1.03
N LYS A 433 -2.91 -22.10 -1.92
CA LYS A 433 -4.28 -22.55 -1.68
C LYS A 433 -4.38 -23.42 -0.43
N GLU A 434 -3.45 -24.36 -0.24
CA GLU A 434 -3.39 -25.18 0.97
C GLU A 434 -3.30 -24.32 2.25
N LEU A 435 -2.43 -23.30 2.26
CA LEU A 435 -2.33 -22.36 3.39
C LEU A 435 -3.65 -21.60 3.59
N ASN A 436 -4.24 -21.10 2.51
CA ASN A 436 -5.47 -20.30 2.55
C ASN A 436 -6.67 -21.14 3.02
N ASP A 437 -6.80 -22.38 2.56
CA ASP A 437 -7.85 -23.31 2.96
C ASP A 437 -7.75 -23.66 4.45
N LEU A 438 -6.53 -23.91 4.94
CA LEU A 438 -6.28 -24.10 6.36
C LEU A 438 -6.69 -22.86 7.17
N VAL A 439 -6.32 -21.65 6.73
CA VAL A 439 -6.69 -20.42 7.43
C VAL A 439 -8.20 -20.15 7.36
N LYS A 440 -8.85 -20.42 6.22
CA LYS A 440 -10.31 -20.31 6.06
C LYS A 440 -11.02 -21.27 7.01
N SER A 441 -10.48 -22.47 7.26
CA SER A 441 -11.05 -23.42 8.22
C SER A 441 -11.11 -22.88 9.65
N HIS A 442 -10.29 -21.88 10.02
CA HIS A 442 -10.45 -21.17 11.31
C HIS A 442 -11.83 -20.54 11.47
N ARG A 443 -12.45 -20.11 10.35
CA ARG A 443 -13.77 -19.46 10.38
C ARG A 443 -14.89 -20.42 10.75
N ASP A 444 -14.68 -21.71 10.61
CA ASP A 444 -15.66 -22.72 10.98
C ASP A 444 -15.39 -23.32 12.36
N LEU A 445 -14.39 -22.79 13.08
CA LEU A 445 -14.01 -23.30 14.38
C LEU A 445 -14.98 -22.83 15.47
N GLU A 446 -15.59 -23.82 16.12
CA GLU A 446 -16.37 -23.65 17.34
C GLU A 446 -15.58 -24.16 18.55
N VAL A 447 -15.53 -23.34 19.59
CA VAL A 447 -14.99 -23.72 20.89
C VAL A 447 -16.15 -23.96 21.85
N LEU A 448 -16.17 -25.16 22.46
CA LEU A 448 -17.14 -25.50 23.48
C LEU A 448 -16.57 -25.19 24.86
N PHE A 449 -17.41 -24.70 25.78
CA PHE A 449 -17.00 -24.48 27.16
C PHE A 449 -18.15 -24.61 28.15
N ARG A 450 -17.78 -24.79 29.42
CA ARG A 450 -18.69 -24.88 30.56
C ARG A 450 -18.32 -23.87 31.63
N ILE A 451 -19.26 -23.58 32.53
CA ILE A 451 -18.99 -22.78 33.74
C ILE A 451 -18.58 -23.74 34.86
N SER A 452 -17.40 -23.55 35.43
CA SER A 452 -16.99 -24.12 36.70
C SER A 452 -17.92 -23.61 37.78
N LYS A 453 -18.63 -24.52 38.46
CA LYS A 453 -19.46 -24.19 39.61
C LYS A 453 -18.64 -23.64 40.78
#